data_AF-A0A1H7NUZ9-F1
#
_entry.id   AF-A0A1H7NUZ9-F1
#
_cell.length_a   1.000
_cell.length_b   1.000
_cell.length_c   1.000
_cell.angle_alpha   90.00
_cell.angle_beta   90.00
_cell.angle_gamma   90.00
#
_symmetry.space_group_name_H-M   'P 1'
#
loop_
_entity.id
_entity.type
_entity.pdbx_description
1 polymer ?
#
loop_
_entity_poly.entity_id
_entity_poly.type
_entity_poly.pdbx_seq_one_letter_code
_entity_poly.pdbx_strand_id
1 'polypeptide(L)'
;MAADHPGLLGAVAERTRGRFVFSFPPRSPVSRAVVLTQNTMFRLARREFRTFAHSPAAMLAVLADHGLRPAVAHRGPVWQVATADR
;
A
#
# COMPACT_ATOMS: atom_id res chain seq x y z
N MET A 1 9.56 -11.23 -9.55
CA MET A 1 9.97 -9.88 -9.11
C MET A 1 8.89 -9.36 -8.16
N ALA A 2 9.18 -9.29 -6.86
CA ALA A 2 8.27 -8.65 -5.90
C ALA A 2 8.44 -7.13 -6.01
N ALA A 3 7.37 -6.36 -5.84
CA ALA A 3 7.48 -4.91 -5.81
C ALA A 3 8.31 -4.45 -4.59
N ASP A 4 9.26 -3.54 -4.84
CA ASP A 4 10.06 -2.87 -3.80
C ASP A 4 9.24 -1.79 -3.10
N HIS A 5 8.23 -2.21 -2.35
CA HIS A 5 7.42 -1.28 -1.57
C HIS A 5 8.19 -0.56 -0.46
N PRO A 6 9.17 -1.16 0.25
CA PRO A 6 9.87 -0.45 1.32
C PRO A 6 10.73 0.69 0.77
N GLY A 7 11.50 0.46 -0.31
CA GLY A 7 12.31 1.50 -0.93
C GLY A 7 11.48 2.66 -1.47
N LEU A 8 10.38 2.35 -2.16
CA LEU A 8 9.45 3.36 -2.66
C LEU A 8 8.79 4.16 -1.53
N LEU A 9 8.35 3.48 -0.47
CA LEU A 9 7.65 4.12 0.64
C LEU A 9 8.59 4.92 1.53
N GLY A 10 9.83 4.47 1.70
CA GLY A 10 10.91 5.23 2.34
C GLY A 10 11.22 6.53 1.58
N ALA A 11 11.35 6.46 0.25
CA ALA A 11 11.54 7.65 -0.57
C ALA A 11 10.36 8.64 -0.47
N VAL A 12 9.13 8.15 -0.33
CA VAL A 12 7.95 8.99 -0.05
C VAL A 12 8.04 9.62 1.34
N ALA A 13 8.46 8.86 2.35
CA ALA A 13 8.60 9.34 3.72
C ALA A 13 9.63 10.48 3.81
N GLU A 14 10.80 10.32 3.17
CA GLU A 14 11.84 11.35 3.12
C GLU A 14 11.38 12.65 2.44
N ARG A 15 10.51 12.53 1.43
CA ARG A 15 9.96 13.67 0.69
C ARG A 15 8.75 14.30 1.37
N THR A 16 8.22 13.68 2.43
CA THR A 16 7.04 14.17 3.15
C THR A 16 7.43 15.35 4.05
N ARG A 17 6.86 16.53 3.78
CA ARG A 17 7.13 17.77 4.54
C ARG A 17 6.11 18.07 5.65
N GLY A 18 5.04 17.27 5.76
CA GLY A 18 3.98 17.50 6.74
C GLY A 18 3.17 16.23 6.98
N ARG A 19 2.14 16.01 6.16
CA ARG A 19 1.25 14.85 6.27
C ARG A 19 1.28 14.03 4.98
N PHE A 20 1.52 12.74 5.12
CA PHE A 20 1.32 11.74 4.07
C PHE A 20 -0.01 11.03 4.30
N VAL A 21 -0.81 10.85 3.24
CA VAL A 21 -2.09 10.13 3.31
C VAL A 21 -2.13 9.10 2.20
N PHE A 22 -2.48 7.86 2.54
CA PHE A 22 -2.67 6.80 1.55
C PHE A 22 -3.87 5.92 1.90
N SER A 23 -4.52 5.43 0.85
CA SER A 23 -5.61 4.48 0.96
C SER A 23 -5.18 3.07 0.54
N PHE A 24 -5.79 2.07 1.15
CA PHE A 24 -5.52 0.66 0.86
C PHE A 24 -6.78 -0.17 1.09
N PRO A 25 -6.99 -1.26 0.33
CA PRO A 25 -8.11 -2.16 0.57
C PRO A 25 -7.90 -2.90 1.90
N PRO A 26 -8.97 -3.34 2.58
CA PRO A 26 -8.83 -4.23 3.72
C PRO A 26 -8.15 -5.54 3.34
N ARG A 27 -7.42 -6.14 4.29
CA ARG A 27 -6.89 -7.51 4.11
C ARG A 27 -8.04 -8.51 4.24
N SER A 28 -8.69 -8.81 3.13
CA SER A 28 -9.81 -9.75 3.06
C SER A 28 -9.59 -10.75 1.92
N PRO A 29 -10.27 -11.91 1.95
CA PRO A 29 -10.27 -12.84 0.82
C PRO A 29 -10.73 -12.16 -0.48
N VAL A 30 -11.67 -11.20 -0.38
CA VAL A 30 -12.17 -10.43 -1.51
C VAL A 30 -11.07 -9.58 -2.15
N SER A 31 -10.29 -8.82 -1.36
CA SER A 31 -9.21 -8.01 -1.93
C SER A 31 -8.11 -8.87 -2.55
N ARG A 32 -7.82 -10.05 -1.96
CA ARG A 32 -6.91 -11.03 -2.56
C ARG A 32 -7.44 -11.56 -3.89
N ALA A 33 -8.74 -11.91 -3.96
CA ALA A 33 -9.37 -12.39 -5.19
C ALA A 33 -9.31 -11.33 -6.31
N VAL A 34 -9.59 -10.06 -5.98
CA VAL A 34 -9.49 -8.95 -6.95
C VAL A 34 -8.08 -8.84 -7.53
N VAL A 35 -7.04 -8.86 -6.69
CA VAL A 35 -5.63 -8.78 -7.15
C VAL A 35 -5.25 -9.99 -8.02
N LEU A 36 -5.69 -11.19 -7.65
CA LEU A 36 -5.47 -12.41 -8.45
C LEU A 36 -6.16 -12.30 -9.82
N THR A 37 -7.41 -11.85 -9.85
CA THR A 37 -8.15 -11.65 -11.09
C THR A 37 -7.48 -10.61 -11.99
N GLN A 38 -7.09 -9.45 -11.45
CA GLN A 38 -6.38 -8.42 -12.20
C GLN A 38 -5.08 -8.95 -12.81
N ASN A 39 -4.26 -9.64 -12.02
CA ASN A 39 -3.00 -10.22 -12.51
C ASN A 39 -3.22 -11.30 -13.56
N THR A 40 -4.30 -12.08 -13.44
CA THR A 40 -4.69 -13.05 -14.46
C THR A 40 -5.07 -12.36 -15.77
N MET A 41 -5.88 -11.30 -15.71
CA MET A 41 -6.24 -10.50 -16.89
C MET A 41 -5.01 -9.86 -17.53
N PHE A 42 -4.10 -9.27 -16.73
CA PHE A 42 -2.86 -8.70 -17.26
C PHE A 42 -1.96 -9.74 -17.92
N ARG A 43 -1.90 -10.95 -17.38
CA ARG A 43 -1.17 -12.07 -18.00
C ARG A 43 -1.79 -12.46 -19.34
N LEU A 44 -3.12 -12.60 -19.41
CA LEU A 44 -3.83 -12.92 -20.66
C LEU A 44 -3.65 -11.82 -21.72
N ALA A 45 -3.61 -10.57 -21.29
CA ALA A 45 -3.33 -9.41 -22.15
C ALA A 45 -1.83 -9.23 -22.48
N ARG A 46 -0.94 -10.17 -22.09
CA ARG A 46 0.52 -10.10 -22.28
C ARG A 46 1.16 -8.81 -21.76
N ARG A 47 0.59 -8.21 -20.71
CA ARG A 47 1.18 -7.04 -20.03
C ARG A 47 2.24 -7.49 -19.04
N GLU A 48 3.26 -6.67 -18.83
CA GLU A 48 4.27 -6.90 -17.78
C GLU A 48 3.82 -6.37 -16.42
N PHE A 49 2.92 -5.38 -16.40
CA PHE A 49 2.39 -4.79 -15.17
C PHE A 49 1.67 -5.82 -14.28
N ARG A 50 1.95 -5.77 -12.97
CA ARG A 50 1.31 -6.61 -11.95
C ARG A 50 0.89 -5.77 -10.75
N THR A 51 -0.27 -6.09 -10.20
CA THR A 51 -0.79 -5.51 -8.96
C THR A 51 -0.26 -6.31 -7.77
N PHE A 52 0.18 -5.59 -6.73
CA PHE A 52 0.66 -6.18 -5.48
C PHE A 52 -0.15 -5.63 -4.30
N ALA A 53 -0.50 -6.51 -3.35
CA ALA A 53 -1.15 -6.13 -2.10
C ALA A 53 -0.17 -6.30 -0.94
N HIS A 54 0.25 -5.18 -0.37
CA HIS A 54 1.18 -5.15 0.75
C HIS A 54 0.45 -5.25 2.09
N SER A 55 1.17 -5.65 3.14
CA SER A 55 0.62 -5.60 4.50
C SER A 55 0.54 -4.14 4.95
N PRO A 56 -0.65 -3.63 5.36
CA PRO A 56 -0.74 -2.28 5.91
C PRO A 56 0.19 -2.10 7.10
N ALA A 57 0.32 -3.11 7.96
CA ALA A 57 1.25 -3.07 9.09
C ALA A 57 2.71 -2.89 8.64
N ALA A 58 3.13 -3.57 7.57
CA ALA A 58 4.49 -3.42 7.02
C ALA A 58 4.69 -2.05 6.38
N MET A 59 3.70 -1.53 5.66
CA MET A 59 3.75 -0.18 5.09
C MET A 59 3.86 0.89 6.19
N LEU A 60 3.06 0.78 7.25
CA LEU A 60 3.11 1.72 8.38
C LEU A 60 4.45 1.62 9.12
N ALA A 61 5.02 0.41 9.27
CA ALA A 61 6.34 0.22 9.87
C ALA A 61 7.44 0.97 9.10
N VAL A 62 7.46 0.86 7.76
CA VAL A 62 8.42 1.62 6.94
C VAL A 62 8.28 3.13 7.17
N LEU A 63 7.05 3.66 7.25
CA LEU A 63 6.86 5.09 7.53
C LEU A 63 7.39 5.48 8.92
N ALA A 64 7.20 4.62 9.92
CA ALA A 64 7.72 4.82 11.27
C ALA A 64 9.26 4.78 11.32
N ASP A 65 9.88 3.85 10.59
CA ASP A 65 11.35 3.74 10.52
C ASP A 65 12.00 4.98 9.88
N HIS A 66 11.26 5.69 9.02
CA HIS A 66 11.66 6.97 8.43
C HIS A 66 11.23 8.21 9.24
N GLY A 67 10.80 8.01 10.49
CA GLY A 67 10.51 9.09 11.44
C GLY A 67 9.14 9.72 11.33
N LEU A 68 8.22 9.16 10.52
CA LEU A 68 6.83 9.58 10.52
C LEU A 68 6.03 8.87 11.62
N ARG A 69 4.90 9.45 12.00
CA ARG A 69 3.94 8.94 12.98
C ARG A 69 2.70 8.42 12.27
N PRO A 70 2.68 7.15 11.84
CA PRO A 70 1.54 6.56 11.16
C PRO A 70 0.34 6.37 12.08
N ALA A 71 -0.86 6.66 11.57
CA ALA A 71 -2.13 6.40 12.22
C ALA A 71 -3.17 5.93 11.18
N VAL A 72 -4.03 4.99 11.57
CA VAL A 72 -5.17 4.62 10.73
C VAL A 72 -6.27 5.66 10.94
N ALA A 73 -6.49 6.50 9.94
CA ALA A 73 -7.46 7.59 9.99
C ALA A 73 -8.90 7.12 9.70
N HIS A 74 -9.07 6.07 8.88
CA HIS A 74 -10.39 5.54 8.55
C HIS A 74 -10.36 4.04 8.25
N ARG A 75 -11.37 3.31 8.71
CA ARG A 75 -11.60 1.89 8.41
C ARG A 75 -12.97 1.69 7.79
N GLY A 76 -13.03 1.70 6.45
CA GLY A 76 -14.23 1.37 5.70
C GLY A 76 -14.25 -0.08 5.22
N PRO A 77 -15.43 -0.57 4.78
CA PRO A 77 -15.58 -1.96 4.30
C PRO A 77 -14.91 -2.20 2.95
N VAL A 78 -14.73 -1.14 2.14
CA VAL A 78 -14.09 -1.23 0.81
C VAL A 78 -12.67 -0.67 0.82
N TRP A 79 -12.46 0.42 1.57
CA TRP A 79 -11.18 1.12 1.66
C TRP A 79 -10.86 1.52 3.09
N GLN A 80 -9.58 1.49 3.43
CA GLN A 80 -9.03 2.06 4.64
C GLN A 80 -8.11 3.22 4.26
N VAL A 81 -7.95 4.17 5.18
CA VAL A 81 -7.06 5.33 5.01
C VAL A 81 -6.12 5.39 6.19
N ALA A 82 -4.84 5.59 5.93
CA ALA A 82 -3.85 5.93 6.92
C ALA A 82 -3.23 7.30 6.62
N THR A 83 -2.88 7.99 7.70
CA THR A 83 -2.11 9.23 7.70
C THR A 83 -0.76 8.95 8.35
N ALA A 84 0.28 9.66 7.94
CA ALA A 84 1.56 9.67 8.63
C ALA A 84 2.06 11.10 8.70
N ASP A 85 2.17 11.60 9.92
CA ASP A 85 2.60 12.97 10.21
C ASP A 85 4.09 12.98 10.58
N ARG A 86 4.81 14.05 10.25
CA ARG A 86 6.21 14.21 10.68
C ARG A 86 6.32 14.57 12.17
#